data_AF-A0A2E1L6U4-F1
#
_entry.id   AF-A0A2E1L6U4-F1
#
_cell.length_a   1.000
_cell.length_b   1.000
_cell.length_c   1.000
_cell.angle_alpha   90.00
_cell.angle_beta   90.00
_cell.angle_gamma   90.00
#
_symmetry.space_group_name_H-M   'P 1'
#
loop_
_entity.id
_entity.type
_entity.pdbx_description
1 polymer ?
#
loop_
_entity_poly.entity_id
_entity_poly.type
_entity_poly.pdbx_seq_one_letter_code
_entity_poly.pdbx_strand_id
1 'polypeptide(L)'
;MSDDESAVSPVIATILMVAITVVLSGVVYVWAAQLADVDTKGVPRVTFTAENMDTGSTDTDHWKFTVGQSQTALATQAVEVQVTYVDANGDTVTDKVNLASTDQVYGFSPFNSDSLVTFGDVTTDEGSETVSSFSSGDDIFVRTHVDGHPLVDAIVSITYAPPVGEGALLVKFTGLSWNQPA
;
A
#
# COMPACT_ATOMS: atom_id res chain seq x y z
N MET A 1 -45.73 -51.85 17.67
CA MET A 1 -45.08 -51.37 18.91
C MET A 1 -43.64 -51.79 18.79
N SER A 2 -42.80 -50.84 18.40
CA SER A 2 -41.36 -51.04 18.19
C SER A 2 -40.68 -49.99 19.03
N ASP A 3 -40.50 -50.30 20.30
CA ASP A 3 -39.63 -49.54 21.19
C ASP A 3 -38.25 -50.20 21.10
N ASP A 4 -37.48 -49.75 20.12
CA ASP A 4 -36.03 -49.93 20.10
C ASP A 4 -35.45 -48.98 21.14
N GLU A 5 -35.67 -49.33 22.41
CA GLU A 5 -34.97 -48.74 23.56
C GLU A 5 -33.52 -49.23 23.48
N SER A 6 -32.79 -48.69 22.50
CA SER A 6 -31.36 -48.90 22.31
C SER A 6 -30.64 -48.30 23.52
N ALA A 7 -30.50 -49.12 24.55
CA ALA A 7 -29.69 -48.85 25.72
C ALA A 7 -28.22 -48.78 25.29
N VAL A 8 -27.78 -47.57 24.92
CA VAL A 8 -26.37 -47.28 24.66
C VAL A 8 -25.63 -47.39 25.99
N SER A 9 -24.71 -48.35 26.12
CA SER A 9 -23.91 -48.55 27.33
C SER A 9 -23.21 -47.25 27.75
N PRO A 10 -23.16 -46.91 29.06
CA PRO A 10 -22.57 -45.66 29.55
C PRO A 10 -21.16 -45.36 29.02
N VAL A 11 -20.37 -46.41 28.76
CA VAL A 11 -19.00 -46.29 28.23
C VAL A 11 -18.99 -46.11 26.71
N ILE A 12 -19.94 -46.75 26.01
CA ILE A 12 -20.05 -46.64 24.56
C ILE A 12 -20.57 -45.24 24.20
N ALA A 13 -21.51 -44.71 25.00
CA ALA A 13 -22.03 -43.36 24.83
C ALA A 13 -20.94 -42.28 24.95
N THR A 14 -20.03 -42.41 25.91
CA THR A 14 -18.94 -41.43 26.11
C THR A 14 -17.91 -41.48 25.00
N ILE A 15 -17.53 -42.68 24.52
CA ILE A 15 -16.59 -42.82 23.41
C ILE A 15 -17.17 -42.22 22.13
N LEU A 16 -18.45 -42.48 21.83
CA LEU A 16 -19.11 -41.92 20.65
C LEU A 16 -19.22 -40.39 20.71
N MET A 17 -19.56 -39.87 21.89
CA MET A 17 -19.65 -38.42 22.11
C MET A 17 -18.29 -37.73 21.95
N VAL A 18 -17.23 -38.31 22.52
CA VAL A 18 -15.88 -37.76 22.38
C VAL A 18 -15.42 -37.87 20.92
N ALA A 19 -15.63 -39.01 20.27
CA ALA A 19 -15.26 -39.21 18.87
C ALA A 19 -15.90 -38.17 17.95
N ILE A 20 -17.20 -37.87 18.10
CA ILE A 20 -17.85 -36.86 17.26
C ILE A 20 -17.38 -35.44 17.56
N THR A 21 -17.10 -35.09 18.82
CA THR A 21 -16.58 -33.75 19.15
C THR A 21 -15.19 -33.51 18.56
N VAL A 22 -14.31 -34.52 18.55
CA VAL A 22 -12.99 -34.42 17.92
C VAL A 22 -13.14 -34.22 16.41
N VAL A 23 -14.02 -34.99 15.76
CA VAL A 23 -14.29 -34.84 14.32
C VAL A 23 -14.86 -33.47 13.99
N LEU A 24 -15.88 -33.00 14.72
CA LEU A 24 -16.49 -31.70 14.51
C LEU A 24 -15.48 -30.56 14.75
N SER A 25 -14.65 -30.66 15.79
CA SER A 25 -13.60 -29.67 16.06
C SER A 25 -12.55 -29.62 14.94
N GLY A 26 -12.20 -30.77 14.34
CA GLY A 26 -11.30 -30.84 13.20
C GLY A 26 -11.86 -30.18 11.93
N VAL A 27 -13.14 -30.43 11.62
CA VAL A 27 -13.81 -29.78 10.47
C VAL A 27 -13.90 -28.26 10.67
N VAL A 28 -14.27 -27.82 11.87
CA VAL A 28 -14.32 -26.39 12.23
C VAL A 28 -12.93 -25.76 12.17
N TYR A 29 -11.87 -26.46 12.60
CA TYR A 29 -10.49 -25.96 12.50
C TYR A 29 -10.07 -25.74 11.04
N VAL A 30 -10.35 -26.70 10.14
CA VAL A 30 -10.01 -26.56 8.72
C VAL A 30 -10.81 -25.43 8.07
N TRP A 31 -12.10 -25.29 8.41
CA TRP A 31 -12.92 -24.16 7.97
C TRP A 31 -12.41 -22.82 8.50
N ALA A 32 -12.04 -22.76 9.77
CA ALA A 32 -11.50 -21.56 10.39
C ALA A 32 -10.13 -21.20 9.81
N ALA A 33 -9.28 -22.18 9.51
CA ALA A 33 -7.98 -21.97 8.86
C ALA A 33 -8.15 -21.43 7.43
N GLN A 34 -9.11 -21.93 6.67
CA GLN A 34 -9.45 -21.41 5.33
C GLN A 34 -10.06 -20.00 5.37
N LEU A 35 -10.74 -19.65 6.46
CA LEU A 35 -11.22 -18.29 6.72
C LEU A 35 -10.13 -17.35 7.21
N ALA A 36 -9.13 -17.85 7.94
CA ALA A 36 -7.98 -17.07 8.39
C ALA A 36 -6.99 -16.82 7.25
N ASP A 37 -6.91 -17.73 6.27
CA ASP A 37 -6.12 -17.59 5.05
C ASP A 37 -6.87 -16.86 3.93
N VAL A 38 -7.96 -16.14 4.26
CA VAL A 38 -8.48 -15.13 3.32
C VAL A 38 -7.48 -13.97 3.34
N ASP A 39 -6.66 -13.95 2.29
CA ASP A 39 -5.87 -12.80 1.84
C ASP A 39 -6.58 -11.51 2.25
N THR A 40 -5.93 -10.66 3.04
CA THR A 40 -6.52 -9.44 3.63
C THR A 40 -7.24 -8.64 2.55
N LYS A 41 -8.56 -8.83 2.44
CA LYS A 41 -9.41 -8.51 1.27
C LYS A 41 -9.51 -7.02 0.90
N GLY A 42 -8.73 -6.15 1.52
CA GLY A 42 -8.77 -4.71 1.30
C GLY A 42 -7.48 -4.12 0.72
N VAL A 43 -6.35 -4.83 0.72
CA VAL A 43 -5.06 -4.23 0.33
C VAL A 43 -4.84 -4.40 -1.18
N PRO A 44 -4.80 -3.31 -1.97
CA PRO A 44 -4.48 -3.39 -3.39
C PRO A 44 -3.05 -3.90 -3.56
N ARG A 45 -2.85 -4.89 -4.45
CA ARG A 45 -1.50 -5.29 -4.86
C ARG A 45 -1.06 -4.40 -6.01
N VAL A 46 -0.07 -3.56 -5.73
CA VAL A 46 0.54 -2.65 -6.69
C VAL A 46 2.05 -2.90 -6.65
N THR A 47 2.67 -3.05 -7.81
CA THR A 47 4.13 -3.14 -7.91
C THR A 47 4.72 -1.78 -8.22
N PHE A 48 5.87 -1.47 -7.65
CA PHE A 48 6.56 -0.19 -7.84
C PHE A 48 7.99 -0.44 -8.29
N THR A 49 8.50 0.44 -9.15
CA THR A 49 9.91 0.51 -9.51
C THR A 49 10.43 1.88 -9.15
N ALA A 50 11.54 1.94 -8.40
CA ALA A 50 12.18 3.19 -8.02
C ALA A 50 13.42 3.42 -8.87
N GLU A 51 13.60 4.64 -9.33
CA GLU A 51 14.76 5.09 -10.09
C GLU A 51 15.25 6.43 -9.52
N ASN A 52 16.56 6.61 -9.38
CA ASN A 52 17.14 7.90 -9.04
C ASN A 52 17.48 8.66 -10.33
N MET A 53 16.96 9.88 -10.45
CA MET A 53 17.19 10.77 -11.59
C MET A 53 18.09 11.92 -11.14
N ASP A 54 19.38 11.78 -11.45
CA ASP A 54 20.36 12.85 -11.34
C ASP A 54 20.32 13.69 -12.63
N THR A 55 19.74 14.88 -12.50
CA THR A 55 19.60 15.87 -13.57
C THR A 55 20.76 16.87 -13.59
N GLY A 56 21.68 16.77 -12.63
CA GLY A 56 22.80 17.70 -12.44
C GLY A 56 22.40 19.03 -11.80
N SER A 57 21.21 19.11 -11.20
CA SER A 57 20.68 20.32 -10.55
C SER A 57 19.83 19.94 -9.35
N THR A 58 20.17 20.48 -8.18
CA THR A 58 19.51 20.15 -6.89
C THR A 58 18.01 20.37 -6.91
N ASP A 59 17.53 21.32 -7.72
CA ASP A 59 16.11 21.66 -7.82
C ASP A 59 15.33 20.64 -8.66
N THR A 60 15.99 19.93 -9.56
CA THR A 60 15.34 18.99 -10.49
C THR A 60 15.72 17.54 -10.23
N ASP A 61 16.68 17.27 -9.35
CA ASP A 61 17.04 15.92 -8.94
C ASP A 61 15.92 15.28 -8.12
N HIS A 62 15.53 14.07 -8.50
CA HIS A 62 14.37 13.40 -7.91
C HIS A 62 14.50 11.88 -7.96
N TRP A 63 13.83 11.21 -7.05
CA TRP A 63 13.47 9.80 -7.20
C TRP A 63 12.16 9.71 -7.97
N LYS A 64 12.15 8.88 -9.01
CA LYS A 64 10.96 8.54 -9.78
C LYS A 64 10.50 7.15 -9.34
N PHE A 65 9.27 7.07 -8.88
CA PHE A 65 8.59 5.83 -8.55
C PHE A 65 7.51 5.57 -9.58
N THR A 66 7.77 4.63 -10.48
CA THR A 66 6.82 4.23 -11.52
C THR A 66 5.95 3.09 -11.01
N VAL A 67 4.65 3.21 -11.21
CA VAL A 67 3.68 2.16 -10.92
C VAL A 67 3.75 1.12 -12.03
N GLY A 68 4.13 -0.10 -11.68
CA GLY A 68 4.18 -1.23 -12.59
C GLY A 68 2.79 -1.82 -12.84
N GLN A 69 2.57 -3.06 -12.44
CA GLN A 69 1.26 -3.71 -12.51
C GLN A 69 0.40 -3.32 -11.30
N SER A 70 -0.77 -2.74 -11.57
CA SER A 70 -1.86 -2.59 -10.61
C SER A 70 -3.05 -3.45 -10.99
N GLN A 71 -3.56 -4.26 -10.04
CA GLN A 71 -4.77 -5.07 -10.27
C GLN A 71 -6.05 -4.24 -10.39
N THR A 72 -6.06 -3.04 -9.81
CA THR A 72 -7.23 -2.15 -9.81
C THR A 72 -6.77 -0.69 -9.77
N ALA A 73 -7.42 0.18 -10.53
CA ALA A 73 -7.17 1.61 -10.44
C ALA A 73 -7.68 2.12 -9.08
N LEU A 74 -6.79 2.76 -8.31
CA LEU A 74 -7.14 3.37 -7.03
C LEU A 74 -7.52 4.82 -7.26
N ALA A 75 -8.42 5.38 -6.44
CA ALA A 75 -8.67 6.81 -6.51
C ALA A 75 -7.44 7.55 -5.95
N THR A 76 -6.92 8.55 -6.66
CA THR A 76 -5.75 9.35 -6.21
C THR A 76 -5.96 9.98 -4.84
N GLN A 77 -7.20 10.37 -4.52
CA GLN A 77 -7.59 10.89 -3.19
C GLN A 77 -7.41 9.89 -2.05
N ALA A 78 -7.38 8.60 -2.37
CA ALA A 78 -7.20 7.51 -1.41
C ALA A 78 -5.74 7.04 -1.35
N VAL A 79 -4.79 7.77 -1.95
CA VAL A 79 -3.36 7.45 -1.91
C VAL A 79 -2.58 8.61 -1.29
N GLU A 80 -1.82 8.30 -0.25
CA GLU A 80 -0.95 9.23 0.46
C GLU A 80 0.50 8.79 0.32
N VAL A 81 1.38 9.75 0.01
CA VAL A 81 2.82 9.58 0.01
C VAL A 81 3.38 10.30 1.23
N GLN A 82 4.14 9.55 2.03
CA GLN A 82 4.83 10.07 3.20
C GLN A 82 6.33 9.97 2.96
N VAL A 83 7.02 11.09 3.09
CA VAL A 83 8.48 11.21 2.98
C VAL A 83 9.01 11.59 4.36
N THR A 84 9.88 10.76 4.91
CA THR A 84 10.56 11.03 6.19
C THR A 84 12.05 11.17 5.92
N TYR A 85 12.64 12.26 6.39
CA TYR A 85 14.03 12.59 6.15
C TYR A 85 14.62 13.41 7.30
N VAL A 86 15.93 13.58 7.29
CA VAL A 86 16.64 14.47 8.20
C VAL A 86 16.88 15.79 7.48
N ASP A 87 16.48 16.90 8.09
CA ASP A 87 16.66 18.23 7.52
C ASP A 87 18.08 18.81 7.76
N ALA A 88 18.31 20.03 7.28
CA ALA A 88 19.57 20.72 7.47
C ALA A 88 19.93 21.02 8.95
N ASN A 89 18.94 21.00 9.86
CA ASN A 89 19.11 21.20 11.29
C ASN A 89 19.45 19.90 12.04
N GLY A 90 19.34 18.74 11.35
CA GLY A 90 19.51 17.43 11.95
C GLY A 90 18.22 16.87 12.57
N ASP A 91 17.08 17.50 12.34
CA ASP A 91 15.78 17.07 12.84
C ASP A 91 15.11 16.11 11.85
N THR A 92 14.44 15.08 12.38
CA THR A 92 13.64 14.17 11.54
C THR A 92 12.31 14.84 11.19
N VAL A 93 12.17 15.18 9.91
CA VAL A 93 10.96 15.77 9.33
C VAL A 93 10.15 14.69 8.62
N THR A 94 8.83 14.80 8.69
CA THR A 94 7.90 13.90 8.03
C THR A 94 6.86 14.72 7.28
N ASP A 95 6.93 14.66 5.95
CA ASP A 95 5.97 15.30 5.06
C ASP A 95 5.00 14.27 4.51
N LYS A 96 3.71 14.57 4.64
CA LYS A 96 2.62 13.74 4.15
C LYS A 96 1.85 14.50 3.09
N VAL A 97 1.74 13.89 1.92
CA VAL A 97 1.14 14.51 0.73
C VAL A 97 0.13 13.55 0.12
N ASN A 98 -1.10 14.03 -0.06
CA ASN A 98 -2.13 13.30 -0.78
C ASN A 98 -1.95 13.52 -2.30
N LEU A 99 -2.05 12.45 -3.10
CA LEU A 99 -1.84 12.54 -4.55
C LEU A 99 -2.92 13.35 -5.27
N ALA A 100 -4.11 13.52 -4.69
CA ALA A 100 -5.17 14.37 -5.24
C ALA A 100 -5.03 15.86 -4.84
N SER A 101 -3.96 16.24 -4.13
CA SER A 101 -3.77 17.65 -3.75
C SER A 101 -3.61 18.54 -4.99
N THR A 102 -4.37 19.64 -5.01
CA THR A 102 -4.26 20.69 -6.03
C THR A 102 -3.08 21.63 -5.78
N ASP A 103 -2.38 21.49 -4.65
CA ASP A 103 -1.23 22.31 -4.25
C ASP A 103 0.04 21.90 -5.00
N GLN A 104 -0.03 21.91 -6.33
CA GLN A 104 1.07 21.59 -7.25
C GLN A 104 1.62 20.16 -7.12
N VAL A 105 0.79 19.21 -6.69
CA VAL A 105 1.12 17.78 -6.62
C VAL A 105 0.60 17.06 -7.86
N TYR A 106 -0.71 17.13 -8.12
CA TYR A 106 -1.34 16.44 -9.24
C TYR A 106 -1.07 17.12 -10.60
N GLY A 107 -0.51 16.38 -11.55
CA GLY A 107 -0.20 16.89 -12.90
C GLY A 107 1.07 17.73 -12.97
N PHE A 108 1.88 17.68 -11.91
CA PHE A 108 3.15 18.38 -11.82
C PHE A 108 4.32 17.40 -11.83
N SER A 109 5.50 17.97 -12.05
CA SER A 109 6.79 17.28 -12.07
C SER A 109 7.81 18.15 -11.33
N PRO A 110 8.96 17.60 -10.95
CA PRO A 110 10.04 18.38 -10.33
C PRO A 110 10.58 19.52 -11.20
N PHE A 111 10.24 19.56 -12.49
CA PHE A 111 10.66 20.61 -13.43
C PHE A 111 9.73 21.83 -13.45
N ASN A 112 8.50 21.70 -12.96
CA ASN A 112 7.48 22.75 -13.05
C ASN A 112 6.80 23.07 -11.71
N SER A 113 7.22 22.43 -10.62
CA SER A 113 6.70 22.61 -9.27
C SER A 113 7.84 22.52 -8.26
N ASP A 114 7.72 23.31 -7.19
CA ASP A 114 8.66 23.25 -6.07
C ASP A 114 8.24 22.28 -4.97
N SER A 115 7.11 21.58 -5.14
CA SER A 115 6.63 20.58 -4.19
C SER A 115 7.62 19.43 -4.03
N LEU A 116 7.83 18.98 -2.78
CA LEU A 116 8.67 17.83 -2.46
C LEU A 116 8.16 16.56 -3.16
N VAL A 117 6.85 16.39 -3.24
CA VAL A 117 6.20 15.26 -3.90
C VAL A 117 5.31 15.79 -5.02
N THR A 118 5.45 15.21 -6.21
CA THR A 118 4.61 15.49 -7.37
C THR A 118 4.16 14.18 -8.02
N PHE A 119 3.08 14.25 -8.79
CA PHE A 119 2.42 13.08 -9.37
C PHE A 119 2.07 13.32 -10.83
N GLY A 120 2.59 12.46 -11.70
CA GLY A 120 2.23 12.35 -13.10
C GLY A 120 1.24 11.20 -13.31
N ASP A 121 0.01 11.55 -13.67
CA ASP A 121 -1.05 10.60 -14.05
C ASP A 121 -0.98 10.35 -15.56
N VAL A 122 -0.97 9.08 -15.98
CA VAL A 122 -1.16 8.70 -17.38
C VAL A 122 -2.65 8.57 -17.63
N THR A 123 -3.28 9.67 -18.05
CA THR A 123 -4.70 9.67 -18.37
C THR A 123 -4.98 8.73 -19.55
N THR A 124 -5.71 7.66 -19.30
CA THR A 124 -6.29 6.85 -20.38
C THR A 124 -7.63 7.48 -20.72
N ASP A 125 -7.76 8.10 -21.91
CA ASP A 125 -8.99 8.74 -22.38
C ASP A 125 -10.11 7.70 -22.63
N GLU A 126 -10.69 7.15 -21.56
CA GLU A 126 -11.77 6.17 -21.65
C GLU A 126 -13.08 6.74 -21.10
N GLY A 127 -13.60 7.75 -21.81
CA GLY A 127 -14.92 8.33 -21.56
C GLY A 127 -14.88 9.84 -21.26
N SER A 128 -16.06 10.48 -21.35
CA SER A 128 -16.25 11.94 -21.25
C SER A 128 -15.90 12.55 -19.87
N GLU A 129 -15.40 11.76 -18.93
CA GLU A 129 -15.05 12.17 -17.57
C GLU A 129 -13.61 11.72 -17.27
N THR A 130 -12.68 12.68 -17.23
CA THR A 130 -11.31 12.45 -16.77
C THR A 130 -11.33 12.23 -15.26
N VAL A 131 -11.50 10.98 -14.83
CA VAL A 131 -11.36 10.61 -13.42
C VAL A 131 -9.89 10.37 -13.13
N SER A 132 -9.31 11.17 -12.25
CA SER A 132 -7.93 10.96 -11.78
C SER A 132 -7.85 9.61 -11.05
N SER A 133 -6.96 8.75 -11.52
CA SER A 133 -6.86 7.39 -11.04
C SER A 133 -5.40 6.98 -10.93
N PHE A 134 -5.06 6.34 -9.83
CA PHE A 134 -3.75 5.78 -9.57
C PHE A 134 -3.70 4.33 -10.10
N SER A 135 -3.04 4.15 -11.23
CA SER A 135 -3.03 2.93 -12.02
C SER A 135 -1.66 2.63 -12.64
N SER A 136 -1.60 1.59 -13.46
CA SER A 136 -0.35 1.12 -14.07
C SER A 136 0.21 2.18 -15.04
N GLY A 137 1.47 2.55 -14.87
CA GLY A 137 2.15 3.54 -15.71
C GLY A 137 2.24 4.94 -15.11
N ASP A 138 1.58 5.20 -13.98
CA ASP A 138 1.70 6.49 -13.30
C ASP A 138 3.07 6.65 -12.63
N ASP A 139 3.49 7.90 -12.49
CA ASP A 139 4.78 8.26 -11.91
C ASP A 139 4.59 9.16 -10.68
N ILE A 140 5.22 8.79 -9.57
CA ILE A 140 5.38 9.65 -8.40
C ILE A 140 6.82 10.15 -8.40
N PHE A 141 7.01 11.46 -8.28
CA PHE A 141 8.34 12.05 -8.17
C PHE A 141 8.53 12.65 -6.78
N VAL A 142 9.65 12.31 -6.14
CA VAL A 142 10.06 12.87 -4.84
C VAL A 142 11.40 13.56 -5.02
N ARG A 143 11.51 14.86 -4.75
CA ARG A 143 12.80 15.58 -4.86
C ARG A 143 13.82 14.97 -3.91
N THR A 144 15.08 14.93 -4.32
CA THR A 144 16.19 14.40 -3.49
C THR A 144 16.85 15.46 -2.63
N HIS A 145 16.47 16.73 -2.79
CA HIS A 145 16.99 17.86 -2.02
C HIS A 145 15.84 18.73 -1.50
N VAL A 146 16.01 19.28 -0.30
CA VAL A 146 15.09 20.26 0.31
C VAL A 146 15.92 21.46 0.73
N ASP A 147 15.58 22.65 0.23
CA ASP A 147 16.34 23.90 0.47
C ASP A 147 17.85 23.79 0.18
N GLY A 148 18.22 22.97 -0.81
CA GLY A 148 19.61 22.67 -1.16
C GLY A 148 20.31 21.69 -0.23
N HIS A 149 19.63 21.16 0.80
CA HIS A 149 20.13 20.07 1.63
C HIS A 149 19.81 18.71 0.97
N PRO A 150 20.83 17.86 0.73
CA PRO A 150 20.61 16.53 0.17
C PRO A 150 19.92 15.62 1.19
N LEU A 151 18.92 14.88 0.73
CA LEU A 151 18.26 13.85 1.52
C LEU A 151 19.15 12.61 1.60
N VAL A 152 19.40 12.15 2.82
CA VAL A 152 20.20 10.96 3.13
C VAL A 152 19.40 10.08 4.07
N ASP A 153 19.43 8.76 3.84
CA ASP A 153 18.67 7.77 4.61
C ASP A 153 17.16 8.08 4.68
N ALA A 154 16.63 8.66 3.59
CA ALA A 154 15.23 9.00 3.50
C ALA A 154 14.35 7.75 3.40
N ILE A 155 13.15 7.86 3.94
CA ILE A 155 12.12 6.82 3.92
C ILE A 155 10.94 7.38 3.15
N VAL A 156 10.58 6.70 2.05
CA VAL A 156 9.40 7.02 1.26
C VAL A 156 8.41 5.87 1.40
N SER A 157 7.21 6.17 1.89
CA SER A 157 6.13 5.20 2.01
C SER A 157 4.89 5.66 1.25
N ILE A 158 4.34 4.76 0.45
CA ILE A 158 3.10 4.98 -0.29
C ILE A 158 2.03 4.14 0.38
N THR A 159 0.97 4.80 0.84
CA THR A 159 -0.09 4.20 1.63
C THR A 159 -1.42 4.42 0.93
N TYR A 160 -2.21 3.36 0.82
CA TYR A 160 -3.61 3.44 0.48
C TYR A 160 -4.40 3.85 1.73
N ALA A 161 -4.96 5.05 1.74
CA ALA A 161 -5.71 5.65 2.84
C ALA A 161 -7.08 6.15 2.32
N PRO A 162 -8.06 5.25 2.09
CA PRO A 162 -9.38 5.66 1.66
C PRO A 162 -10.09 6.46 2.77
N PRO A 163 -10.98 7.41 2.42
CA PRO A 163 -11.71 8.21 3.42
C PRO A 163 -12.63 7.36 4.31
N VAL A 164 -13.02 6.18 3.83
CA VAL A 164 -13.75 5.16 4.59
C VAL A 164 -13.07 3.82 4.37
N GLY A 165 -12.67 3.15 5.45
CA GLY A 165 -12.00 1.85 5.40
C GLY A 165 -10.70 1.79 6.21
N GLU A 166 -10.10 0.61 6.25
CA GLU A 166 -8.79 0.40 6.85
C GLU A 166 -7.72 0.67 5.78
N GLY A 167 -6.83 1.63 6.06
CA GLY A 167 -5.72 1.95 5.17
C GLY A 167 -4.66 0.85 5.17
N ALA A 168 -3.85 0.80 4.12
CA ALA A 168 -2.84 -0.22 3.93
C ALA A 168 -1.57 0.36 3.31
N LEU A 169 -0.41 -0.05 3.84
CA LEU A 169 0.87 0.28 3.24
C LEU A 169 1.02 -0.49 1.92
N LEU A 170 1.19 0.24 0.81
CA LEU A 170 1.40 -0.35 -0.50
C LEU A 170 2.88 -0.71 -0.69
N VAL A 171 3.77 0.23 -0.38
CA VAL A 171 5.23 0.03 -0.46
C VAL A 171 5.95 0.99 0.48
N LYS A 172 7.14 0.58 0.94
CA LYS A 172 8.05 1.40 1.72
C LYS A 172 9.48 1.21 1.19
N PHE A 173 10.09 2.32 0.78
CA PHE A 173 11.49 2.42 0.44
C PHE A 173 12.25 3.05 1.61
N THR A 174 13.42 2.51 1.94
CA THR A 174 14.24 2.92 3.10
C THR A 174 15.68 3.02 2.69
N GLY A 175 16.47 3.90 3.33
CA GLY A 175 17.87 4.06 2.99
C GLY A 175 18.08 4.82 1.69
N LEU A 176 17.08 5.58 1.23
CA LEU A 176 17.18 6.34 0.01
C LEU A 176 18.14 7.50 0.21
N SER A 177 19.18 7.54 -0.61
CA SER A 177 20.17 8.62 -0.62
C SER A 177 20.20 9.27 -1.99
N TRP A 178 20.38 10.58 -2.03
CA TRP A 178 20.32 11.37 -3.27
C TRP A 178 21.26 10.86 -4.38
N ASN A 179 22.39 10.26 -4.00
CA ASN A 179 23.45 9.80 -4.91
C ASN A 179 23.48 8.28 -5.12
N GLN A 180 22.47 7.56 -4.64
CA GLN A 180 22.38 6.11 -4.76
C GLN A 180 21.17 5.72 -5.60
N PRO A 181 21.25 4.59 -6.33
CA PRO A 181 20.07 4.01 -6.94
C PRO A 181 19.04 3.71 -5.84
N ALA A 182 17.77 4.01 -6.16
CA ALA A 182 16.64 3.87 -5.26
C ALA A 182 16.18 2.41 -5.10
#